data_AF-A0A924HZD6-F1
#
_entry.id   AF-A0A924HZD6-F1
#
_cell.length_a   1.000
_cell.length_b   1.000
_cell.length_c   1.000
_cell.angle_alpha   90.00
_cell.angle_beta   90.00
_cell.angle_gamma   90.00
#
_symmetry.space_group_name_H-M   'P 1'
#
loop_
_entity.id
_entity.type
_entity.pdbx_description
1 polymer ?
#
loop_
_entity_poly.entity_id
_entity_poly.type
_entity_poly.pdbx_seq_one_letter_code
_entity_poly.pdbx_strand_id
1 'polypeptide(L)'
;MTSFVTRILTRLLSLFKKTSKQLFKPQNRVWAFVLGLLLTLFPIALQLPASSAIATAAKPAAKPAAKPVVKSEIKKGSDPTAKEQPGKKSGLGALLGGEEQPPFELVTKNTKKSEGLLTLYRNEKNGKLYLELFPEQLNRNYITTMTLESAIGQRGLYSGIPVGEFLFNFRRVNNTIQIVIPNTYVRAEPGSPIARTVARS
;
A
#
# COMPACT_ATOMS: atom_id res chain seq x y z
N MET A 1 34.27 -25.57 -53.95
CA MET A 1 34.38 -25.60 -52.46
C MET A 1 33.01 -25.71 -51.77
N THR A 2 31.96 -25.02 -52.23
CA THR A 2 30.60 -24.99 -51.64
C THR A 2 30.02 -26.34 -51.17
N SER A 3 30.04 -27.39 -52.00
CA SER A 3 29.48 -28.72 -51.68
C SER A 3 30.00 -29.32 -50.36
N PHE A 4 31.29 -29.12 -50.04
CA PHE A 4 31.91 -29.69 -48.84
C PHE A 4 31.42 -29.00 -47.56
N VAL A 5 31.32 -27.66 -47.60
CA VAL A 5 30.79 -26.85 -46.48
C VAL A 5 29.33 -27.22 -46.19
N THR A 6 28.49 -27.37 -47.21
CA THR A 6 27.08 -27.79 -47.05
C THR A 6 26.96 -29.19 -46.42
N ARG A 7 27.81 -30.14 -46.82
CA ARG A 7 27.84 -31.50 -46.24
C ARG A 7 28.31 -31.49 -44.77
N ILE A 8 29.29 -30.66 -44.42
CA ILE A 8 29.71 -30.45 -43.02
C ILE A 8 28.57 -29.84 -42.21
N LEU A 9 27.96 -28.75 -42.69
CA LEU A 9 26.90 -28.04 -41.97
C LEU A 9 25.69 -28.96 -41.71
N THR A 10 25.29 -29.76 -42.71
CA THR A 10 24.19 -30.74 -42.56
C THR A 10 24.52 -31.85 -41.55
N ARG A 11 25.77 -32.32 -41.51
CA ARG A 11 26.22 -33.26 -40.45
C ARG A 11 26.26 -32.61 -39.07
N LEU A 12 26.71 -31.35 -38.97
CA LEU A 12 26.73 -30.61 -37.70
C LEU A 12 25.31 -30.41 -37.16
N LEU A 13 24.37 -30.04 -38.04
CA LEU A 13 22.97 -29.84 -37.70
C LEU A 13 22.29 -31.15 -37.27
N SER A 14 22.61 -32.28 -37.91
CA SER A 14 22.06 -33.59 -37.52
C SER A 14 22.63 -34.09 -36.19
N LEU A 15 23.91 -33.85 -35.91
CA LEU A 15 24.53 -34.11 -34.61
C LEU A 15 23.88 -33.25 -33.51
N PHE A 16 23.73 -31.94 -33.74
CA PHE A 16 23.08 -31.02 -32.80
C PHE A 16 21.60 -31.38 -32.53
N LYS A 17 20.86 -31.80 -33.57
CA LYS A 17 19.46 -32.26 -33.44
C LYS A 17 19.34 -33.64 -32.76
N LYS A 18 20.44 -34.41 -32.69
CA LYS A 18 20.54 -35.67 -31.93
C LYS A 18 20.94 -35.44 -30.46
N THR A 19 21.85 -34.50 -30.18
CA THR A 19 22.25 -34.16 -28.79
C THR A 19 21.22 -33.31 -28.07
N SER A 20 20.54 -32.37 -28.72
CA SER A 20 19.42 -31.62 -28.13
C SER A 20 18.29 -32.55 -27.66
N LYS A 21 17.92 -33.57 -28.45
CA LYS A 21 16.97 -34.63 -28.04
C LYS A 21 17.47 -35.55 -26.91
N GLN A 22 18.77 -35.55 -26.59
CA GLN A 22 19.31 -36.23 -25.41
C GLN A 22 19.28 -35.32 -24.16
N LEU A 23 19.61 -34.03 -24.31
CA LEU A 23 19.57 -33.07 -23.19
C LEU A 23 18.14 -32.76 -22.74
N PHE A 24 17.22 -32.49 -23.66
CA PHE A 24 15.84 -32.09 -23.36
C PHE A 24 14.88 -33.25 -23.04
N LYS A 25 15.39 -34.33 -22.42
CA LYS A 25 14.54 -35.35 -21.78
C LYS A 25 14.08 -34.83 -20.41
N PRO A 26 12.80 -35.04 -20.00
CA PRO A 26 12.26 -34.47 -18.76
C PRO A 26 12.95 -34.94 -17.48
N GLN A 27 13.73 -36.02 -17.56
CA GLN A 27 14.52 -36.59 -16.45
C GLN A 27 15.81 -35.81 -16.16
N ASN A 28 16.33 -35.01 -17.10
CA ASN A 28 17.62 -34.31 -16.99
C ASN A 28 17.51 -32.86 -16.48
N ARG A 29 16.63 -32.60 -15.49
CA ARG A 29 16.29 -31.24 -15.00
C ARG A 29 17.52 -30.44 -14.54
N VAL A 30 18.56 -31.12 -14.03
CA VAL A 30 19.84 -30.50 -13.62
C VAL A 30 20.56 -29.82 -14.78
N TRP A 31 20.60 -30.43 -15.97
CA TRP A 31 21.29 -29.86 -17.14
C TRP A 31 20.59 -28.61 -17.67
N ALA A 32 19.26 -28.54 -17.59
CA ALA A 32 18.51 -27.33 -17.93
C ALA A 32 18.84 -26.17 -16.97
N PHE A 33 19.00 -26.45 -15.67
CA PHE A 33 19.42 -25.45 -14.68
C PHE A 33 20.86 -24.96 -14.92
N VAL A 34 21.81 -25.86 -15.16
CA VAL A 34 23.22 -25.49 -15.43
C VAL A 34 23.32 -24.64 -16.70
N LEU A 35 22.62 -25.00 -17.78
CA LEU A 35 22.65 -24.23 -19.03
C LEU A 35 21.99 -22.85 -18.88
N GLY A 36 20.89 -22.77 -18.11
CA GLY A 36 20.23 -21.49 -17.81
C GLY A 36 21.11 -20.57 -16.97
N LEU A 37 21.76 -21.10 -15.93
CA LEU A 37 22.66 -20.35 -15.06
C LEU A 37 23.88 -19.82 -15.82
N LEU A 38 24.45 -20.61 -16.73
CA LEU A 38 25.53 -20.18 -17.61
C LEU A 38 25.10 -19.03 -18.54
N LEU A 39 23.86 -19.05 -19.04
CA LEU A 39 23.31 -17.98 -19.89
C LEU A 39 23.08 -16.67 -19.10
N THR A 40 22.70 -16.76 -17.82
CA THR A 40 22.48 -15.57 -16.97
C THR A 40 23.75 -14.86 -16.52
N LEU A 41 24.93 -15.48 -16.65
CA LEU A 41 26.22 -14.92 -16.21
C LEU A 41 27.00 -14.22 -17.34
N PHE A 42 26.41 -14.07 -18.53
CA PHE A 42 27.11 -13.61 -19.74
C PHE A 42 26.21 -12.64 -20.55
N PRO A 43 25.91 -11.43 -19.99
CA PRO A 43 26.87 -10.34 -20.23
C PRO A 43 26.96 -9.27 -19.11
N ILE A 44 28.13 -9.14 -18.48
CA ILE A 44 28.55 -7.91 -17.76
C ILE A 44 29.87 -7.42 -18.37
N ALA A 45 29.82 -7.07 -19.66
CA ALA A 45 31.03 -6.72 -20.43
C ALA A 45 30.79 -5.74 -21.60
N LEU A 46 29.68 -5.00 -21.64
CA LEU A 46 29.49 -3.93 -22.63
C LEU A 46 28.50 -2.84 -22.19
N GLN A 47 29.02 -1.78 -21.56
CA GLN A 47 28.30 -0.51 -21.38
C GLN A 47 29.23 0.65 -21.73
N LEU A 48 28.78 1.49 -22.66
CA LEU A 48 29.44 2.74 -23.04
C LEU A 48 28.91 3.88 -22.15
N PRO A 49 29.77 4.80 -21.68
CA PRO A 49 29.32 5.92 -20.85
C PRO A 49 28.62 6.98 -21.70
N ALA A 50 27.32 7.19 -21.47
CA ALA A 50 26.58 8.32 -22.03
C ALA A 50 26.80 9.56 -21.16
N SER A 51 27.28 10.66 -21.76
CA SER A 51 27.48 11.93 -21.06
C SER A 51 26.15 12.69 -20.88
N SER A 52 25.98 13.37 -19.75
CA SER A 52 24.89 14.32 -19.51
C SER A 52 25.26 15.29 -18.40
N ALA A 53 25.89 16.42 -18.78
CA ALA A 53 26.07 17.55 -17.89
C ALA A 53 24.92 18.54 -18.07
N ILE A 54 24.20 18.84 -16.99
CA ILE A 54 23.47 20.11 -16.79
C ILE A 54 23.75 20.56 -15.37
N ALA A 55 24.21 21.80 -15.22
CA ALA A 55 24.39 22.44 -13.93
C ALA A 55 23.31 23.52 -13.74
N THR A 56 22.78 23.65 -12.53
CA THR A 56 22.29 24.92 -11.96
C THR A 56 22.24 24.76 -10.45
N ALA A 57 22.80 25.71 -9.72
CA ALA A 57 22.76 25.74 -8.26
C ALA A 57 21.58 26.58 -7.76
N ALA A 58 20.97 26.17 -6.64
CA ALA A 58 20.00 26.98 -5.90
C ALA A 58 20.28 26.88 -4.39
N LYS A 59 20.37 28.02 -3.70
CA LYS A 59 20.63 28.12 -2.25
C LYS A 59 19.38 28.68 -1.54
N PRO A 60 18.98 28.16 -0.35
CA PRO A 60 17.66 28.43 0.23
C PRO A 60 17.62 29.55 1.31
N ALA A 61 16.42 29.75 1.88
CA ALA A 61 16.01 30.65 2.99
C ALA A 61 15.68 32.11 2.59
N ALA A 62 14.83 32.87 3.32
CA ALA A 62 14.35 32.69 4.70
C ALA A 62 12.85 33.05 4.96
N LYS A 63 12.48 33.30 6.23
CA LYS A 63 11.13 33.30 6.86
C LYS A 63 10.28 34.60 6.68
N PRO A 64 8.95 34.56 6.98
CA PRO A 64 8.02 35.70 6.94
C PRO A 64 7.79 36.40 8.30
N ALA A 65 7.06 37.52 8.29
CA ALA A 65 6.61 38.32 9.45
C ALA A 65 5.06 38.33 9.64
N ALA A 66 4.55 39.03 10.67
CA ALA A 66 3.26 38.71 11.35
C ALA A 66 2.10 39.76 11.27
N LYS A 67 0.99 39.48 12.00
CA LYS A 67 -0.36 40.11 11.95
C LYS A 67 -0.57 41.28 12.95
N PRO A 68 -1.69 42.05 12.83
CA PRO A 68 -2.85 41.97 13.77
C PRO A 68 -4.22 41.77 13.03
N VAL A 69 -5.42 41.47 13.59
CA VAL A 69 -6.00 41.19 14.94
C VAL A 69 -6.74 42.36 15.66
N VAL A 70 -7.97 42.29 16.23
CA VAL A 70 -9.25 41.53 15.98
C VAL A 70 -10.44 42.08 16.84
N LYS A 71 -11.72 42.09 16.39
CA LYS A 71 -12.95 42.16 17.26
C LYS A 71 -14.29 41.85 16.50
N SER A 72 -15.26 41.19 17.18
CA SER A 72 -16.76 41.32 17.09
C SER A 72 -17.55 41.11 15.76
N GLU A 73 -18.85 40.72 15.73
CA GLU A 73 -19.84 40.35 16.77
C GLU A 73 -20.95 39.34 16.28
N ILE A 74 -22.03 39.17 17.06
CA ILE A 74 -22.91 37.97 17.18
C ILE A 74 -24.25 38.07 16.38
N LYS A 75 -24.76 36.96 15.77
CA LYS A 75 -26.15 36.40 15.96
C LYS A 75 -26.65 35.30 14.98
N LYS A 76 -27.01 34.14 15.57
CA LYS A 76 -28.19 33.23 15.41
C LYS A 76 -28.93 33.04 14.05
N GLY A 77 -29.15 31.76 13.67
CA GLY A 77 -30.13 31.26 12.69
C GLY A 77 -29.55 30.95 11.30
N SER A 78 -30.06 30.00 10.50
CA SER A 78 -31.08 28.94 10.70
C SER A 78 -30.95 27.86 9.60
N ASP A 79 -31.37 26.62 9.86
CA ASP A 79 -31.63 25.64 8.77
C ASP A 79 -32.78 26.13 7.86
N PRO A 80 -32.82 25.69 6.58
CA PRO A 80 -33.61 24.49 6.29
C PRO A 80 -32.97 23.53 5.26
N THR A 81 -33.44 22.28 5.32
CA THR A 81 -33.16 21.18 4.40
C THR A 81 -33.59 21.47 2.94
N ALA A 82 -32.77 21.10 1.97
CA ALA A 82 -33.17 20.87 0.58
C ALA A 82 -32.52 19.58 0.03
N LYS A 83 -33.21 18.90 -0.89
CA LYS A 83 -32.97 17.50 -1.27
C LYS A 83 -31.82 17.31 -2.28
N GLU A 84 -31.37 16.06 -2.33
CA GLU A 84 -30.89 15.31 -3.52
C GLU A 84 -31.47 15.76 -4.90
N GLN A 85 -30.86 15.46 -6.07
CA GLN A 85 -30.17 14.20 -6.44
C GLN A 85 -29.04 14.41 -7.52
N PRO A 86 -28.57 13.45 -8.36
CA PRO A 86 -27.14 13.10 -8.38
C PRO A 86 -26.37 13.39 -9.69
N GLY A 87 -25.03 13.42 -9.63
CA GLY A 87 -24.18 13.66 -10.80
C GLY A 87 -22.84 12.92 -10.83
N LYS A 88 -22.78 11.83 -11.61
CA LYS A 88 -21.57 11.12 -12.12
C LYS A 88 -20.66 10.40 -11.09
N LYS A 89 -20.49 9.09 -11.26
CA LYS A 89 -19.73 8.20 -10.36
C LYS A 89 -18.21 8.38 -10.53
N SER A 90 -17.47 8.48 -9.42
CA SER A 90 -16.00 8.36 -9.38
C SER A 90 -15.58 6.90 -9.12
N GLY A 91 -14.43 6.49 -9.65
CA GLY A 91 -14.07 5.09 -9.90
C GLY A 91 -13.77 4.18 -8.69
N LEU A 92 -13.92 4.64 -7.44
CA LEU A 92 -13.57 3.84 -6.26
C LEU A 92 -14.71 2.95 -5.73
N GLY A 93 -15.94 3.10 -6.25
CA GLY A 93 -17.07 2.25 -5.87
C GLY A 93 -16.97 0.78 -6.34
N ALA A 94 -16.13 0.49 -7.33
CA ALA A 94 -15.99 -0.87 -7.89
C ALA A 94 -15.24 -1.85 -6.97
N LEU A 95 -14.47 -1.34 -5.99
CA LEU A 95 -13.83 -2.16 -4.93
C LEU A 95 -14.68 -2.24 -3.65
N LEU A 96 -15.78 -1.47 -3.60
CA LEU A 96 -16.70 -1.36 -2.46
C LEU A 96 -18.12 -1.62 -2.99
N GLY A 97 -18.29 -2.77 -3.65
CA GLY A 97 -19.50 -3.13 -4.37
C GLY A 97 -20.75 -3.06 -3.49
N GLY A 98 -21.87 -2.64 -4.09
CA GLY A 98 -23.20 -2.65 -3.47
C GLY A 98 -23.80 -4.05 -3.37
N GLU A 99 -22.97 -5.03 -3.00
CA GLU A 99 -23.38 -6.38 -2.64
C GLU A 99 -24.08 -6.33 -1.27
N GLU A 100 -25.11 -7.16 -1.08
CA GLU A 100 -25.69 -7.38 0.24
C GLU A 100 -24.65 -8.05 1.13
N GLN A 101 -24.32 -7.45 2.29
CA GLN A 101 -23.20 -7.94 3.10
C GLN A 101 -23.56 -9.32 3.69
N PRO A 102 -22.68 -10.33 3.55
CA PRO A 102 -22.97 -11.68 4.01
C PRO A 102 -23.21 -11.71 5.53
N PRO A 103 -24.22 -12.45 6.03
CA PRO A 103 -24.52 -12.59 7.46
C PRO A 103 -23.28 -12.91 8.30
N PHE A 104 -23.17 -12.27 9.47
CA PHE A 104 -22.01 -12.33 10.36
C PHE A 104 -21.55 -13.76 10.69
N GLU A 105 -22.51 -14.67 10.92
CA GLU A 105 -22.26 -16.09 11.19
C GLU A 105 -21.53 -16.80 10.04
N LEU A 106 -21.80 -16.42 8.78
CA LEU A 106 -21.16 -17.02 7.61
C LEU A 106 -19.73 -16.50 7.42
N VAL A 107 -19.47 -15.24 7.78
CA VAL A 107 -18.13 -14.61 7.70
C VAL A 107 -17.20 -15.14 8.80
N THR A 108 -17.73 -15.33 10.01
CA THR A 108 -16.97 -15.84 11.17
C THR A 108 -16.85 -17.38 11.18
N LYS A 109 -17.62 -18.11 10.36
CA LYS A 109 -17.54 -19.57 10.24
C LYS A 109 -16.13 -20.05 9.86
N ASN A 110 -15.61 -21.02 10.61
CA ASN A 110 -14.24 -21.55 10.47
C ASN A 110 -13.13 -20.50 10.68
N THR A 111 -13.37 -19.47 11.51
CA THR A 111 -12.34 -18.53 11.94
C THR A 111 -12.02 -18.71 13.42
N LYS A 112 -10.78 -18.39 13.79
CA LYS A 112 -10.33 -18.36 15.17
C LYS A 112 -10.59 -16.97 15.74
N LYS A 113 -11.47 -16.90 16.74
CA LYS A 113 -11.71 -15.68 17.51
C LYS A 113 -10.48 -15.35 18.36
N SER A 114 -10.19 -14.08 18.53
CA SER A 114 -9.17 -13.54 19.43
C SER A 114 -9.76 -12.29 20.08
N GLU A 115 -9.97 -12.37 21.39
CA GLU A 115 -10.65 -11.33 22.17
C GLU A 115 -9.64 -10.35 22.77
N GLY A 116 -10.09 -9.11 23.01
CA GLY A 116 -9.25 -8.00 23.47
C GLY A 116 -9.98 -6.67 23.34
N LEU A 117 -9.24 -5.56 23.25
CA LEU A 117 -9.81 -4.22 23.02
C LEU A 117 -10.64 -4.12 21.74
N LEU A 118 -10.27 -4.92 20.73
CA LEU A 118 -10.95 -5.10 19.46
C LEU A 118 -10.99 -6.60 19.17
N THR A 119 -12.17 -7.17 18.93
CA THR A 119 -12.31 -8.60 18.65
C THR A 119 -11.91 -8.91 17.22
N LEU A 120 -10.98 -9.85 17.06
CA LEU A 120 -10.47 -10.26 15.76
C LEU A 120 -10.86 -11.70 15.43
N TYR A 121 -11.15 -11.95 14.16
CA TYR A 121 -11.49 -13.27 13.63
C TYR A 121 -10.53 -13.62 12.50
N ARG A 122 -9.60 -14.55 12.76
CA ARG A 122 -8.58 -14.98 11.78
C ARG A 122 -8.99 -16.28 11.11
N ASN A 123 -9.09 -16.28 9.79
CA ASN A 123 -9.29 -17.49 9.00
C ASN A 123 -7.94 -18.14 8.69
N GLU A 124 -7.61 -19.23 9.38
CA GLU A 124 -6.29 -19.89 9.25
C GLU A 124 -6.08 -20.56 7.88
N LYS A 125 -7.15 -20.79 7.07
CA LYS A 125 -7.06 -21.44 5.75
C LYS A 125 -6.79 -20.47 4.59
N ASN A 126 -7.23 -19.21 4.70
CA ASN A 126 -7.05 -18.21 3.63
C ASN A 126 -6.33 -16.92 4.09
N GLY A 127 -5.86 -16.88 5.34
CA GLY A 127 -5.09 -15.77 5.90
C GLY A 127 -5.89 -14.50 6.20
N LYS A 128 -7.19 -14.45 5.87
CA LYS A 128 -8.01 -13.25 6.11
C LYS A 128 -8.18 -12.98 7.60
N LEU A 129 -8.10 -11.69 7.94
CA LEU A 129 -8.39 -11.16 9.27
C LEU A 129 -9.62 -10.26 9.16
N TYR A 130 -10.64 -10.56 9.96
CA TYR A 130 -11.82 -9.71 10.12
C TYR A 130 -11.81 -9.05 11.50
N LEU A 131 -12.40 -7.87 11.59
CA LEU A 131 -12.60 -7.09 12.80
C LEU A 131 -14.09 -7.04 13.11
N GLU A 132 -14.48 -7.47 14.30
CA GLU A 132 -15.82 -7.21 14.85
C GLU A 132 -15.79 -5.83 15.54
N LEU A 133 -16.85 -5.05 15.33
CA LEU A 133 -16.92 -3.65 15.74
C LEU A 133 -18.32 -3.31 16.25
N PHE A 134 -18.44 -3.04 17.54
CA PHE A 134 -19.69 -2.69 18.20
C PHE A 134 -20.05 -1.20 17.96
N PRO A 135 -21.34 -0.82 17.98
CA PRO A 135 -21.74 0.59 17.82
C PRO A 135 -21.09 1.55 18.83
N GLU A 136 -20.83 1.08 20.06
CA GLU A 136 -20.18 1.83 21.15
C GLU A 136 -18.68 2.11 20.96
N GLN A 137 -18.06 1.43 19.98
CA GLN A 137 -16.67 1.64 19.56
C GLN A 137 -16.57 2.67 18.42
N LEU A 138 -17.69 3.10 17.83
CA LEU A 138 -17.72 4.15 16.81
C LEU A 138 -17.52 5.55 17.42
N ASN A 139 -16.83 6.41 16.69
CA ASN A 139 -16.48 7.80 17.07
C ASN A 139 -15.70 7.94 18.39
N ARG A 140 -15.24 6.82 18.96
CA ARG A 140 -14.33 6.77 20.12
C ARG A 140 -12.89 6.86 19.64
N ASN A 141 -12.11 7.75 20.25
CA ASN A 141 -10.67 7.84 19.97
C ASN A 141 -9.91 6.71 20.66
N TYR A 142 -9.08 6.03 19.89
CA TYR A 142 -8.10 5.04 20.31
C TYR A 142 -6.70 5.59 20.03
N ILE A 143 -5.71 5.20 20.83
CA ILE A 143 -4.30 5.44 20.54
C ILE A 143 -3.67 4.14 20.01
N THR A 144 -2.81 4.24 19.01
CA THR A 144 -1.94 3.13 18.59
C THR A 144 -0.48 3.50 18.78
N THR A 145 0.30 2.55 19.28
CA THR A 145 1.76 2.62 19.40
C THR A 145 2.34 1.45 18.62
N MET A 146 3.02 1.73 17.50
CA MET A 146 3.51 0.72 16.58
C MET A 146 5.02 0.61 16.66
N THR A 147 5.54 -0.56 17.00
CA THR A 147 6.97 -0.89 17.04
C THR A 147 7.31 -1.99 16.03
N LEU A 148 8.45 -1.89 15.37
CA LEU A 148 8.94 -2.88 14.42
C LEU A 148 9.42 -4.14 15.17
N GLU A 149 8.72 -5.26 15.00
CA GLU A 149 9.05 -6.53 15.68
C GLU A 149 10.33 -7.16 15.10
N SER A 150 10.41 -7.32 13.79
CA SER A 150 11.56 -7.88 13.08
C SER A 150 12.09 -6.94 11.99
N ALA A 151 13.42 -6.92 11.82
CA ALA A 151 14.13 -6.00 10.92
C ALA A 151 15.44 -6.62 10.40
N ILE A 152 16.00 -6.06 9.32
CA ILE A 152 17.24 -6.56 8.69
C ILE A 152 18.52 -6.26 9.50
N GLY A 153 18.45 -5.52 10.59
CA GLY A 153 19.57 -5.19 11.46
C GLY A 153 20.61 -4.23 10.85
N GLN A 154 20.24 -3.47 9.83
CA GLN A 154 21.15 -2.61 9.06
C GLN A 154 20.48 -1.30 8.61
N ARG A 155 21.31 -0.29 8.32
CA ARG A 155 20.88 1.03 7.76
C ARG A 155 19.78 1.73 8.57
N GLY A 156 19.77 1.57 9.90
CA GLY A 156 18.75 2.15 10.77
C GLY A 156 17.46 1.33 10.89
N LEU A 157 17.36 0.17 10.23
CA LEU A 157 16.23 -0.74 10.37
C LEU A 157 16.57 -1.84 11.39
N TYR A 158 16.21 -1.61 12.66
CA TYR A 158 16.42 -2.50 13.79
C TYR A 158 15.08 -2.87 14.46
N SER A 159 15.00 -4.03 15.09
CA SER A 159 13.87 -4.41 15.94
C SER A 159 13.69 -3.47 17.13
N GLY A 160 12.46 -3.31 17.59
CA GLY A 160 12.08 -2.41 18.69
C GLY A 160 11.91 -0.94 18.31
N ILE A 161 12.27 -0.52 17.09
CA ILE A 161 12.10 0.87 16.65
C ILE A 161 10.60 1.24 16.59
N PRO A 162 10.17 2.36 17.19
CA PRO A 162 8.83 2.89 16.98
C PRO A 162 8.66 3.38 15.54
N VAL A 163 7.68 2.84 14.82
CA VAL A 163 7.36 3.19 13.42
C VAL A 163 6.15 4.10 13.28
N GLY A 164 5.37 4.30 14.35
CA GLY A 164 4.29 5.28 14.37
C GLY A 164 3.54 5.31 15.70
N GLU A 165 3.08 6.51 16.08
CA GLU A 165 2.14 6.74 17.17
C GLU A 165 1.09 7.72 16.67
N PHE A 166 -0.20 7.38 16.81
CA PHE A 166 -1.30 8.28 16.43
C PHE A 166 -2.61 7.95 17.14
N LEU A 167 -3.49 8.94 17.22
CA LEU A 167 -4.90 8.73 17.54
C LEU A 167 -5.66 8.31 16.27
N PHE A 168 -6.63 7.43 16.41
CA PHE A 168 -7.59 7.11 15.36
C PHE A 168 -8.98 6.84 15.96
N ASN A 169 -10.03 6.95 15.14
CA ASN A 169 -11.37 6.48 15.48
C ASN A 169 -12.05 5.80 14.28
N PHE A 170 -13.06 4.98 14.57
CA PHE A 170 -13.91 4.35 13.56
C PHE A 170 -15.16 5.19 13.32
N ARG A 171 -15.35 5.67 12.08
CA ARG A 171 -16.52 6.45 11.68
C ARG A 171 -17.34 5.67 10.66
N ARG A 172 -18.61 5.38 10.96
CA ARG A 172 -19.54 4.84 9.96
C ARG A 172 -20.02 5.97 9.05
N VAL A 173 -19.92 5.77 7.75
CA VAL A 173 -20.50 6.62 6.71
C VAL A 173 -21.24 5.72 5.74
N ASN A 174 -22.57 5.83 5.68
CA ASN A 174 -23.45 4.92 4.95
C ASN A 174 -23.18 3.44 5.33
N ASN A 175 -22.78 2.61 4.36
CA ASN A 175 -22.44 1.20 4.57
C ASN A 175 -20.91 0.94 4.66
N THR A 176 -20.11 1.97 4.92
CA THR A 176 -18.65 1.88 5.02
C THR A 176 -18.17 2.32 6.40
N ILE A 177 -17.24 1.56 6.99
CA ILE A 177 -16.46 2.01 8.14
C ILE A 177 -15.18 2.68 7.62
N GLN A 178 -14.96 3.92 8.04
CA GLN A 178 -13.76 4.68 7.78
C GLN A 178 -12.89 4.71 9.05
N ILE A 179 -11.57 4.64 8.88
CA ILE A 179 -10.62 4.98 9.95
C ILE A 179 -10.26 6.45 9.77
N VAL A 180 -10.51 7.27 10.78
CA VAL A 180 -10.19 8.70 10.78
C VAL A 180 -9.05 8.95 11.77
N ILE A 181 -8.00 9.63 11.31
CA ILE A 181 -6.87 10.08 12.13
C ILE A 181 -7.07 11.58 12.40
N PRO A 182 -7.58 12.00 13.58
CA PRO A 182 -7.82 13.41 13.87
C PRO A 182 -6.51 14.20 13.98
N ASN A 183 -6.50 15.44 13.49
CA ASN A 183 -5.33 16.29 13.51
C ASN A 183 -5.00 16.80 14.94
N THR A 184 -3.98 16.24 15.57
CA THR A 184 -3.54 16.60 16.94
C THR A 184 -2.56 17.77 17.00
N TYR A 185 -2.04 18.24 15.87
CA TYR A 185 -1.04 19.31 15.80
C TYR A 185 -1.67 20.71 15.93
N VAL A 186 -2.90 20.89 15.45
CA VAL A 186 -3.58 22.19 15.44
C VAL A 186 -4.57 22.29 16.59
N ARG A 187 -4.44 23.33 17.40
CA ARG A 187 -5.40 23.70 18.47
C ARG A 187 -5.91 25.10 18.20
N ALA A 188 -7.13 25.41 18.66
CA ALA A 188 -7.74 26.72 18.52
C ALA A 188 -8.66 26.99 19.72
N GLU A 189 -8.64 28.23 20.21
CA GLU A 189 -9.46 28.63 21.35
C GLU A 189 -10.96 28.47 21.06
N PRO A 190 -11.77 28.01 22.04
CA PRO A 190 -13.22 27.94 21.90
C PRO A 190 -13.83 29.26 21.43
N GLY A 191 -14.74 29.21 20.47
CA GLY A 191 -15.37 30.40 19.88
C GLY A 191 -14.49 31.20 18.91
N SER A 192 -13.19 30.90 18.78
CA SER A 192 -12.35 31.56 17.77
C SER A 192 -12.78 31.21 16.34
N PRO A 193 -12.57 32.11 15.34
CA PRO A 193 -12.89 31.80 13.94
C PRO A 193 -12.20 30.54 13.40
N ILE A 194 -11.01 30.22 13.94
CA ILE A 194 -10.17 29.09 13.56
C ILE A 194 -10.73 27.75 14.10
N ALA A 195 -11.44 27.76 15.24
CA ALA A 195 -12.01 26.54 15.83
C ALA A 195 -12.97 25.82 14.87
N ARG A 196 -13.72 26.55 14.05
CA ARG A 196 -14.59 25.97 13.00
C ARG A 196 -13.83 25.31 11.84
N THR A 197 -12.52 25.54 11.71
CA THR A 197 -11.67 24.85 10.73
C THR A 197 -11.05 23.60 11.37
N VAL A 198 -10.55 23.71 12.61
CA VAL A 198 -9.99 22.58 13.37
C VAL A 198 -11.06 21.51 13.65
N ALA A 199 -12.30 21.90 13.97
CA ALA A 199 -13.41 20.95 14.15
C ALA A 199 -13.89 20.25 12.85
N ARG A 200 -13.22 20.48 11.72
CA ARG A 200 -13.51 19.86 10.41
C ARG A 200 -12.27 19.20 9.77
N SER A 201 -11.14 19.11 10.48
CA SER A 201 -9.87 18.52 10.00
C SER A 201 -9.54 17.20 10.68
#